data_AF-A0A164GKX0-F1
#
_entry.id   AF-A0A164GKX0-F1
#
_cell.length_a   1.000
_cell.length_b   1.000
_cell.length_c   1.000
_cell.angle_alpha   90.00
_cell.angle_beta   90.00
_cell.angle_gamma   90.00
#
_symmetry.space_group_name_H-M   'P 1'
#
loop_
_entity.id
_entity.type
_entity.pdbx_description
1 polymer ?
#
loop_
_entity_poly.entity_id
_entity_poly.type
_entity_poly.pdbx_seq_one_letter_code
_entity_poly.pdbx_strand_id
1 'polypeptide(L)'
;ESASIKEKAQPCVSMETASPSSDPDLDKLANKQYIQDRAIDRDNELARMLQTIECDVRKAKNERAIITAQYNGWLAASLLKLPRCAKLQAFGQTTVVIQCKAVNATFETIITPCGPQPKFNSYTINLDGWELVKFFPMLLTNGFVNFNDKPYAFRNNTWKRIDPNIVLPERTLAHSFRYEDVKAFGYDHRSNP
;
A
#
# COMPACT_ATOMS: atom_id res chain seq x y z
N GLU A 1 -45.05 43.02 -19.23
CA GLU A 1 -44.34 41.94 -18.52
C GLU A 1 -42.85 42.05 -18.85
N SER A 2 -42.05 42.50 -17.90
CA SER A 2 -40.57 42.47 -17.89
C SER A 2 -40.13 43.07 -16.55
N ALA A 3 -39.93 42.23 -15.53
CA ALA A 3 -39.41 42.65 -14.23
C ALA A 3 -37.88 42.55 -14.24
N SER A 4 -37.21 43.68 -13.99
CA SER A 4 -35.76 43.76 -13.80
C SER A 4 -35.47 43.69 -12.30
N ILE A 5 -34.77 42.64 -11.86
CA ILE A 5 -34.36 42.43 -10.46
C ILE A 5 -33.05 43.20 -10.26
N LYS A 6 -33.09 44.26 -9.45
CA LYS A 6 -31.88 44.97 -8.98
C LYS A 6 -31.24 44.16 -7.85
N GLU A 7 -30.03 43.69 -8.10
CA GLU A 7 -29.12 43.10 -7.12
C GLU A 7 -28.76 44.15 -6.06
N LYS A 8 -29.06 43.85 -4.79
CA LYS A 8 -28.74 44.72 -3.65
C LYS A 8 -27.38 44.28 -3.12
N ALA A 9 -26.36 45.10 -3.35
CA ALA A 9 -25.01 44.87 -2.84
C ALA A 9 -25.02 44.76 -1.32
N GLN A 10 -24.40 43.69 -0.81
CA GLN A 10 -24.14 43.48 0.61
C GLN A 10 -23.08 44.51 1.09
N PRO A 11 -23.29 45.21 2.22
CA PRO A 11 -22.29 46.12 2.74
C PRO A 11 -21.07 45.33 3.21
N CYS A 12 -19.87 45.77 2.80
CA CYS A 12 -18.60 45.31 3.34
C CYS A 12 -18.63 45.40 4.87
N VAL A 13 -18.47 44.27 5.56
CA VAL A 13 -18.18 44.25 6.99
C VAL A 13 -16.79 44.87 7.18
N SER A 14 -16.76 46.08 7.72
CA SER A 14 -15.53 46.72 8.15
C SER A 14 -14.88 45.85 9.23
N MET A 15 -13.64 45.41 9.01
CA MET A 15 -12.80 44.88 10.09
C MET A 15 -12.60 46.02 11.10
N GLU A 16 -13.33 45.98 12.22
CA GLU A 16 -13.00 46.78 13.39
C GLU A 16 -11.68 46.27 13.97
N THR A 17 -10.63 47.06 13.80
CA THR A 17 -9.38 46.89 14.53
C THR A 17 -9.68 47.15 16.01
N ALA A 18 -9.68 46.09 16.83
CA ALA A 18 -9.83 46.22 18.27
C ALA A 18 -8.74 47.15 18.83
N SER A 19 -9.15 48.19 19.58
CA SER A 19 -8.22 49.08 20.28
C SER A 19 -7.50 48.30 21.39
N PRO A 20 -6.19 48.52 21.62
CA PRO A 20 -5.45 47.83 22.68
C PRO A 20 -6.07 48.16 24.05
N SER A 21 -6.21 47.14 24.90
CA SER A 21 -6.72 47.33 26.27
C SER A 21 -5.80 48.28 27.05
N SER A 22 -6.39 49.10 27.92
CA SER A 22 -5.65 50.01 28.81
C SER A 22 -4.76 49.30 29.84
N ASP A 23 -4.81 47.97 29.89
CA ASP A 23 -3.93 47.10 30.67
C ASP A 23 -2.95 46.37 29.71
N PRO A 24 -1.64 46.69 29.73
CA PRO A 24 -0.65 46.08 28.85
C PRO A 24 -0.37 44.60 29.19
N ASP A 25 -0.65 44.15 30.41
CA ASP A 25 -0.50 42.74 30.77
C ASP A 25 -1.64 41.89 30.20
N LEU A 26 -2.84 42.47 30.07
CA LEU A 26 -3.98 41.82 29.41
C LEU A 26 -3.73 41.61 27.91
N ASP A 27 -3.18 42.62 27.22
CA ASP A 27 -2.83 42.54 25.79
C ASP A 27 -1.74 41.48 25.53
N LYS A 28 -0.75 41.41 26.42
CA LYS A 28 0.31 40.40 26.37
C LYS A 28 -0.22 38.98 26.59
N LEU A 29 -1.20 38.80 27.49
CA LEU A 29 -1.84 37.51 27.72
C LEU A 29 -2.70 37.08 26.53
N ALA A 30 -3.48 38.00 25.96
CA ALA A 30 -4.30 37.76 24.78
C ALA A 30 -3.45 37.34 23.56
N ASN A 31 -2.32 38.01 23.33
CA ASN A 31 -1.40 37.64 22.25
C ASN A 31 -0.77 36.24 22.45
N LYS A 32 -0.40 35.89 23.70
CA LYS A 32 0.08 34.54 24.02
C LYS A 32 -0.98 33.48 23.73
N GLN A 33 -2.23 33.72 24.14
CA GLN A 33 -3.35 32.83 23.89
C GLN A 33 -3.58 32.66 22.39
N TYR A 34 -3.60 33.75 21.62
CA TYR A 34 -3.75 33.72 20.17
C TYR A 34 -2.67 32.89 19.47
N ILE A 35 -1.41 33.03 19.88
CA ILE A 35 -0.30 32.23 19.33
C ILE A 35 -0.47 30.74 19.65
N GLN A 36 -0.86 30.42 20.89
CA GLN A 36 -1.09 29.04 21.32
C GLN A 36 -2.27 28.41 20.57
N ASP A 37 -3.40 29.10 20.47
CA ASP A 37 -4.58 28.62 19.77
C ASP A 37 -4.28 28.38 18.29
N ARG A 38 -3.57 29.29 17.63
CA ARG A 38 -3.16 29.11 16.23
C ARG A 38 -2.24 27.89 16.06
N ALA A 39 -1.34 27.63 17.00
CA ALA A 39 -0.47 26.46 16.95
C ALA A 39 -1.28 25.17 17.13
N ILE A 40 -2.18 25.15 18.11
CA ILE A 40 -3.09 24.02 18.38
C ILE A 40 -3.98 23.74 17.17
N ASP A 41 -4.54 24.77 16.54
CA ASP A 41 -5.39 24.63 15.35
C ASP A 41 -4.63 24.00 14.18
N ARG A 42 -3.38 24.42 13.94
CA ARG A 42 -2.51 23.84 12.90
C ARG A 42 -2.18 22.37 13.20
N ASP A 43 -1.86 22.06 14.45
CA ASP A 43 -1.54 20.68 14.86
C ASP A 43 -2.78 19.78 14.73
N ASN A 44 -3.95 20.28 15.12
CA ASN A 44 -5.22 19.58 14.96
C ASN A 44 -5.58 19.35 13.50
N GLU A 45 -5.37 20.35 12.63
CA GLU A 45 -5.58 20.22 11.19
C GLU A 45 -4.66 19.15 10.59
N LEU A 46 -3.37 19.18 10.92
CA LEU A 46 -2.40 18.18 10.48
C LEU A 46 -2.78 16.78 10.95
N ALA A 47 -3.18 16.63 12.22
CA ALA A 47 -3.62 15.35 12.76
C ALA A 47 -4.83 14.78 12.00
N ARG A 48 -5.81 15.63 11.64
CA ARG A 48 -6.97 15.21 10.82
C ARG A 48 -6.56 14.79 9.41
N MET A 49 -5.65 15.52 8.78
CA MET A 49 -5.12 15.16 7.45
C MET A 49 -4.38 13.82 7.50
N LEU A 50 -3.51 13.61 8.49
CA LEU A 50 -2.81 12.34 8.69
C LEU A 50 -3.76 11.17 8.89
N GLN A 51 -4.78 11.33 9.74
CA GLN A 51 -5.81 10.30 9.95
C GLN A 51 -6.56 9.95 8.65
N THR A 52 -6.84 10.95 7.82
CA THR A 52 -7.53 10.76 6.54
C THR A 52 -6.64 9.95 5.58
N ILE A 53 -5.38 10.34 5.45
CA ILE A 53 -4.40 9.63 4.64
C ILE A 53 -4.23 8.19 5.14
N GLU A 54 -4.09 7.97 6.45
CA GLU A 54 -3.99 6.61 6.99
C GLU A 54 -5.19 5.74 6.64
N CYS A 55 -6.41 6.27 6.70
CA CYS A 55 -7.63 5.56 6.32
C CYS A 55 -7.61 5.19 4.83
N ASP A 56 -7.25 6.12 3.95
CA ASP A 56 -7.15 5.87 2.50
C ASP A 56 -6.12 4.79 2.18
N VAL A 57 -5.00 4.80 2.91
CA VAL A 57 -3.93 3.81 2.76
C VAL A 57 -4.37 2.43 3.22
N ARG A 58 -5.10 2.35 4.34
CA ARG A 58 -5.68 1.08 4.81
C ARG A 58 -6.68 0.53 3.79
N LYS A 59 -7.52 1.39 3.22
CA LYS A 59 -8.49 1.01 2.17
C LYS A 59 -7.78 0.50 0.92
N ALA A 60 -6.81 1.24 0.39
CA ALA A 60 -6.02 0.84 -0.78
C ALA A 60 -5.24 -0.47 -0.54
N LYS A 61 -4.66 -0.64 0.66
CA LYS A 61 -3.98 -1.88 1.05
C LYS A 61 -4.95 -3.07 1.05
N ASN A 62 -6.17 -2.89 1.57
CA ASN A 62 -7.20 -3.92 1.58
C ASN A 62 -7.64 -4.30 0.15
N GLU A 63 -7.98 -3.32 -0.68
CA GLU A 63 -8.38 -3.55 -2.08
C GLU A 63 -7.28 -4.28 -2.87
N ARG A 64 -6.02 -3.87 -2.69
CA ARG A 64 -4.87 -4.54 -3.31
C ARG A 64 -4.71 -5.98 -2.82
N ALA A 65 -4.90 -6.23 -1.54
CA ALA A 65 -4.83 -7.59 -1.00
C ALA A 65 -5.91 -8.48 -1.61
N ILE A 66 -7.14 -7.97 -1.76
CA ILE A 66 -8.26 -8.68 -2.40
C ILE A 66 -7.94 -8.99 -3.87
N ILE A 67 -7.54 -7.99 -4.66
CA ILE A 67 -7.20 -8.18 -6.08
C ILE A 67 -6.04 -9.16 -6.23
N THR A 68 -5.02 -9.04 -5.39
CA THR A 68 -3.89 -9.98 -5.40
C THR A 68 -4.35 -11.39 -5.02
N ALA A 69 -5.23 -11.54 -4.04
CA ALA A 69 -5.74 -12.84 -3.61
C ALA A 69 -6.62 -13.54 -4.66
N GLN A 70 -7.28 -12.77 -5.54
CA GLN A 70 -8.00 -13.34 -6.70
C GLN A 70 -7.06 -14.00 -7.70
N TYR A 71 -5.83 -13.48 -7.86
CA TYR A 71 -4.82 -14.03 -8.77
C TYR A 71 -3.91 -15.07 -8.10
N ASN A 72 -3.35 -14.73 -6.93
CA ASN A 72 -2.46 -15.58 -6.14
C ASN A 72 -2.63 -15.29 -4.64
N GLY A 73 -3.34 -16.19 -3.96
CA GLY A 73 -3.61 -16.11 -2.54
C GLY A 73 -2.39 -16.17 -1.62
N TRP A 74 -1.32 -16.84 -2.05
CA TRP A 74 -0.07 -16.96 -1.29
C TRP A 74 0.75 -15.69 -1.35
N LEU A 75 0.84 -15.09 -2.54
CA LEU A 75 1.46 -13.79 -2.72
C LEU A 75 0.72 -12.72 -1.89
N ALA A 76 -0.61 -12.73 -1.91
CA ALA A 76 -1.42 -11.82 -1.10
C ALA A 76 -1.15 -11.99 0.40
N ALA A 77 -1.05 -13.24 0.89
CA ALA A 77 -0.71 -13.52 2.27
C ALA A 77 0.69 -13.02 2.65
N SER A 78 1.68 -13.20 1.76
CA SER A 78 3.05 -12.70 1.93
C SER A 78 3.09 -11.16 2.01
N LEU A 79 2.35 -10.46 1.15
CA LEU A 79 2.23 -8.99 1.18
C LEU A 79 1.60 -8.47 2.48
N LEU A 80 0.69 -9.25 3.08
CA LEU A 80 0.10 -8.95 4.38
C LEU A 80 0.96 -9.42 5.57
N LYS A 81 2.11 -10.04 5.32
CA LYS A 81 3.00 -10.62 6.34
C LYS A 81 2.28 -11.64 7.22
N LEU A 82 1.37 -12.41 6.64
CA LEU A 82 0.70 -13.52 7.32
C LEU A 82 1.70 -14.66 7.62
N PRO A 83 1.36 -15.59 8.54
CA PRO A 83 2.20 -16.75 8.82
C PRO A 83 2.55 -17.54 7.54
N ARG A 84 3.72 -18.18 7.52
CA ARG A 84 4.27 -18.88 6.34
C ARG A 84 3.33 -19.87 5.65
N CYS A 85 2.40 -20.46 6.38
CA CYS A 85 1.42 -21.41 5.84
C CYS A 85 0.01 -20.82 5.86
N ALA A 86 -0.15 -19.66 5.21
CA ALA A 86 -1.43 -18.99 5.05
C ALA A 86 -1.65 -18.59 3.59
N LYS A 87 -2.86 -18.84 3.08
CA LYS A 87 -3.32 -18.41 1.76
C LYS A 87 -4.56 -17.55 1.93
N LEU A 88 -4.66 -16.46 1.16
CA LEU A 88 -5.92 -15.74 1.04
C LEU A 88 -6.76 -16.31 -0.12
N GLN A 89 -8.01 -16.68 0.15
CA GLN A 89 -8.98 -16.98 -0.89
C GLN A 89 -9.99 -15.84 -0.98
N ALA A 90 -10.06 -15.20 -2.14
CA ALA A 90 -10.97 -14.09 -2.39
C ALA A 90 -12.36 -14.58 -2.81
N PHE A 91 -13.39 -13.91 -2.30
CA PHE A 91 -14.80 -14.04 -2.65
C PHE A 91 -15.39 -12.65 -2.87
N GLY A 92 -15.38 -12.19 -4.12
CA GLY A 92 -15.77 -10.81 -4.45
C GLY A 92 -14.90 -9.78 -3.74
N GLN A 93 -15.51 -9.01 -2.83
CA GLN A 93 -14.84 -7.98 -2.02
C GLN A 93 -14.33 -8.48 -0.65
N THR A 94 -14.45 -9.78 -0.38
CA THR A 94 -14.01 -10.38 0.89
C THR A 94 -12.91 -11.39 0.65
N THR A 95 -12.11 -11.67 1.68
CA THR A 95 -11.10 -12.74 1.63
C THR A 95 -11.18 -13.56 2.91
N VAL A 96 -10.90 -14.86 2.79
CA VAL A 96 -10.73 -15.76 3.93
C VAL A 96 -9.29 -16.21 3.99
N VAL A 97 -8.77 -16.37 5.22
CA VAL A 97 -7.44 -16.93 5.46
C VAL A 97 -7.58 -18.44 5.58
N ILE A 98 -6.87 -19.17 4.73
CA ILE A 98 -6.78 -20.63 4.78
C ILE A 98 -5.42 -20.97 5.36
N GLN A 99 -5.42 -21.70 6.47
CA GLN A 99 -4.20 -22.27 7.03
C GLN A 99 -3.85 -23.58 6.33
N CYS A 100 -2.56 -23.85 6.22
CA CYS A 100 -2.08 -25.09 5.63
C CYS A 100 -1.10 -25.81 6.54
N LYS A 101 -0.76 -27.03 6.13
CA LYS A 101 0.31 -27.83 6.71
C LYS A 101 1.55 -27.72 5.81
N ALA A 102 2.64 -27.22 6.38
CA ALA A 102 3.92 -27.19 5.68
C ALA A 102 4.46 -28.63 5.50
N VAL A 103 4.97 -28.92 4.31
CA VAL A 103 5.57 -30.21 3.96
C VAL A 103 6.92 -29.96 3.31
N ASN A 104 7.96 -30.62 3.81
CA ASN A 104 9.26 -30.62 3.15
C ASN A 104 9.20 -31.59 1.97
N ALA A 105 9.33 -31.05 0.76
CA ALA A 105 9.29 -31.82 -0.47
C ALA A 105 10.63 -31.70 -1.21
N THR A 106 11.12 -32.83 -1.70
CA THR A 106 12.26 -32.90 -2.63
C THR A 106 11.74 -33.41 -3.95
N PHE A 107 11.84 -32.59 -5.00
CA PHE A 107 11.29 -32.91 -6.30
C PHE A 107 12.31 -33.64 -7.17
N GLU A 108 11.90 -34.79 -7.70
CA GLU A 108 12.58 -35.45 -8.80
C GLU A 108 12.15 -34.80 -10.12
N THR A 109 12.98 -34.91 -11.16
CA THR A 109 12.59 -34.46 -12.50
C THR A 109 12.19 -35.64 -13.36
N ILE A 110 10.98 -35.60 -13.92
CA ILE A 110 10.52 -36.53 -14.94
C ILE A 110 10.44 -35.80 -16.28
N ILE A 111 11.07 -36.35 -17.31
CA ILE A 111 10.91 -35.87 -18.67
C ILE A 111 9.63 -36.47 -19.26
N THR A 112 8.69 -35.60 -19.61
CA THR A 112 7.43 -35.96 -20.26
C THR A 112 7.43 -35.42 -21.71
N PRO A 113 6.44 -35.79 -22.55
CA PRO A 113 6.29 -35.17 -23.87
C PRO A 113 6.13 -33.65 -23.85
N CYS A 114 5.65 -33.07 -22.75
CA CYS A 114 5.57 -31.61 -22.56
C CYS A 114 6.82 -30.99 -21.92
N GLY A 115 7.88 -31.76 -21.73
CA GLY A 115 9.13 -31.32 -21.13
C GLY A 115 9.33 -31.76 -19.68
N PRO A 116 10.31 -31.17 -18.99
CA PRO A 116 10.72 -31.54 -17.64
C PRO A 116 9.66 -31.13 -16.61
N GLN A 117 9.16 -32.09 -15.83
CA GLN A 117 8.19 -31.88 -14.76
C GLN A 117 8.81 -32.25 -13.41
N PRO A 118 8.71 -31.39 -12.38
CA PRO A 118 9.04 -31.75 -11.02
C PRO A 118 7.97 -32.69 -10.45
N LYS A 119 8.37 -33.77 -9.79
CA LYS A 119 7.47 -34.74 -9.16
C LYS A 119 7.91 -35.04 -7.74
N PHE A 120 6.95 -35.12 -6.84
CA PHE A 120 7.12 -35.53 -5.46
C PHE A 120 6.05 -36.56 -5.13
N ASN A 121 6.42 -37.84 -5.04
CA ASN A 121 5.46 -38.96 -4.93
C ASN A 121 4.40 -38.90 -6.05
N SER A 122 3.11 -38.85 -5.71
CA SER A 122 1.99 -38.69 -6.65
C SER A 122 1.60 -37.23 -6.93
N TYR A 123 2.42 -36.28 -6.48
CA TYR A 123 2.14 -34.84 -6.53
C TYR A 123 3.20 -34.09 -7.33
N THR A 124 2.88 -32.85 -7.67
CA THR A 124 3.80 -31.85 -8.25
C THR A 124 3.55 -30.51 -7.57
N ILE A 125 4.44 -29.54 -7.79
CA ILE A 125 4.23 -28.16 -7.34
C ILE A 125 3.30 -27.45 -8.33
N ASN A 126 2.35 -26.68 -7.81
CA ASN A 126 1.47 -25.84 -8.60
C ASN A 126 2.24 -24.66 -9.21
N LEU A 127 1.63 -23.99 -10.18
CA LEU A 127 2.18 -22.79 -10.83
C LEU A 127 2.44 -21.63 -9.85
N ASP A 128 1.69 -21.58 -8.74
CA ASP A 128 1.91 -20.61 -7.66
C ASP A 128 3.23 -20.83 -6.90
N GLY A 129 3.83 -22.02 -6.98
CA GLY A 129 5.08 -22.38 -6.33
C GLY A 129 4.98 -22.72 -4.84
N TRP A 130 3.77 -22.82 -4.29
CA TRP A 130 3.51 -23.10 -2.87
C TRP A 130 2.67 -24.37 -2.65
N GLU A 131 1.72 -24.68 -3.54
CA GLU A 131 0.78 -25.78 -3.34
C GLU A 131 1.22 -27.08 -4.00
N LEU A 132 1.03 -28.20 -3.29
CA LEU A 132 1.13 -29.52 -3.91
C LEU A 132 -0.20 -29.89 -4.56
N VAL A 133 -0.16 -30.14 -5.85
CA VAL A 133 -1.30 -30.63 -6.65
C VAL A 133 -1.02 -32.03 -7.17
N LYS A 134 -2.07 -32.76 -7.54
CA LYS A 134 -1.91 -34.09 -8.12
C LYS A 134 -1.03 -34.00 -9.38
N PHE A 135 -0.07 -34.91 -9.52
CA PHE A 135 0.84 -34.89 -10.66
C PHE A 135 0.07 -34.99 -11.99
N PHE A 136 0.36 -34.07 -12.89
CA PHE A 136 -0.17 -34.05 -14.25
C PHE A 136 0.98 -33.78 -15.25
N PRO A 137 1.22 -34.65 -16.25
CA PRO A 137 2.41 -34.59 -17.10
C PRO A 137 2.61 -33.29 -17.90
N MET A 138 1.56 -32.51 -18.13
CA MET A 138 1.61 -31.31 -18.96
C MET A 138 1.32 -30.03 -18.17
N LEU A 139 1.47 -30.03 -16.84
CA LEU A 139 1.16 -28.86 -16.01
C LEU A 139 2.12 -27.69 -16.26
N LEU A 140 3.42 -27.95 -16.38
CA LEU A 140 4.47 -26.94 -16.59
C LEU A 140 5.08 -27.09 -17.99
N THR A 141 4.63 -26.30 -18.96
CA THR A 141 5.03 -26.48 -20.37
C THR A 141 6.27 -25.69 -20.77
N ASN A 142 6.66 -24.69 -19.98
CA ASN A 142 7.63 -23.68 -20.43
C ASN A 142 9.06 -23.95 -19.97
N GLY A 143 9.32 -25.08 -19.29
CA GLY A 143 10.64 -25.40 -18.72
C GLY A 143 11.04 -24.52 -17.52
N PHE A 144 10.09 -23.76 -16.98
CA PHE A 144 10.23 -22.96 -15.77
C PHE A 144 9.34 -23.50 -14.67
N VAL A 145 9.81 -23.40 -13.43
CA VAL A 145 9.04 -23.74 -12.23
C VAL A 145 9.29 -22.70 -11.16
N ASN A 146 8.26 -22.40 -10.36
CA ASN A 146 8.40 -21.61 -9.15
C ASN A 146 8.50 -22.54 -7.94
N PHE A 147 9.51 -22.37 -7.09
CA PHE A 147 9.61 -23.03 -5.78
C PHE A 147 9.69 -21.96 -4.69
N ASN A 148 8.61 -21.77 -3.94
CA ASN A 148 8.50 -20.78 -2.86
C ASN A 148 8.92 -19.36 -3.31
N ASP A 149 8.27 -18.84 -4.33
CA ASP A 149 8.53 -17.53 -4.96
C ASP A 149 9.91 -17.34 -5.61
N LYS A 150 10.65 -18.45 -5.83
CA LYS A 150 11.92 -18.45 -6.54
C LYS A 150 11.74 -19.14 -7.87
N PRO A 151 11.97 -18.46 -9.01
CA PRO A 151 11.90 -19.08 -10.32
C PRO A 151 13.16 -19.92 -10.59
N TYR A 152 12.96 -21.07 -11.22
CA TYR A 152 13.99 -21.99 -11.69
C TYR A 152 13.75 -22.32 -13.16
N ALA A 153 14.82 -22.45 -13.94
CA ALA A 153 14.79 -23.01 -15.28
C ALA A 153 15.47 -24.37 -15.27
N PHE A 154 14.94 -25.29 -16.07
CA PHE A 154 15.61 -26.55 -16.34
C PHE A 154 16.76 -26.33 -17.32
N ARG A 155 18.01 -26.52 -16.87
CA ARG A 155 19.23 -26.38 -17.69
C ARG A 155 20.27 -27.41 -17.26
N ASN A 156 20.92 -28.06 -18.23
CA ASN A 156 21.94 -29.09 -17.98
C ASN A 156 21.41 -30.21 -17.05
N ASN A 157 20.23 -30.74 -17.35
CA ASN A 157 19.57 -31.79 -16.58
C ASN A 157 19.29 -31.47 -15.11
N THR A 158 19.25 -30.19 -14.73
CA THR A 158 18.95 -29.77 -13.36
C THR A 158 18.18 -28.46 -13.33
N TRP A 159 17.46 -28.22 -12.23
CA TRP A 159 16.76 -26.96 -11.97
C TRP A 159 17.76 -25.93 -11.45
N LYS A 160 18.01 -24.88 -12.23
CA LYS A 160 18.87 -23.76 -11.84
C LYS A 160 18.03 -22.53 -11.53
N ARG A 161 18.28 -21.91 -10.38
CA ARG A 161 17.61 -20.67 -9.98
C ARG A 161 17.92 -19.57 -11.00
N ILE A 162 16.92 -18.76 -11.29
CA ILE A 162 17.04 -17.59 -12.15
C ILE A 162 16.83 -16.35 -11.29
N ASP A 163 17.61 -15.31 -11.54
CA ASP A 163 17.35 -14.00 -10.97
C ASP A 163 16.28 -13.27 -11.80
N PRO A 164 15.18 -12.80 -11.18
CA PRO A 164 14.15 -12.08 -11.90
C PRO A 164 14.68 -10.72 -12.38
N ASN A 165 14.45 -10.40 -13.66
CA ASN A 165 14.90 -9.14 -14.28
C ASN A 165 14.07 -7.93 -13.88
N ILE A 166 12.90 -8.14 -13.27
CA ILE A 166 12.00 -7.08 -12.80
C ILE A 166 11.67 -7.39 -11.34
N VAL A 167 12.15 -6.52 -10.44
CA VAL A 167 11.73 -6.52 -9.03
C VAL A 167 10.65 -5.45 -8.92
N LEU A 168 9.41 -5.84 -8.63
CA LEU A 168 8.37 -4.88 -8.27
C LEU A 168 8.85 -4.16 -6.99
N PRO A 169 9.02 -2.82 -7.00
CA PRO A 169 9.46 -2.11 -5.81
C PRO A 169 8.50 -2.39 -4.64
N GLU A 170 9.02 -2.52 -3.43
CA GLU A 170 8.20 -2.60 -2.22
C GLU A 170 7.32 -1.35 -2.15
N ARG A 171 6.04 -1.51 -2.50
CA ARG A 171 5.06 -0.42 -2.54
C ARG A 171 4.57 -0.13 -1.12
N THR A 172 5.45 0.43 -0.29
CA THR A 172 5.07 1.11 0.94
C THR A 172 4.62 2.54 0.61
N LEU A 173 3.82 3.13 1.49
CA LEU A 173 3.34 4.51 1.36
C LEU A 173 4.49 5.53 1.20
N ALA A 174 5.66 5.22 1.76
CA ALA A 174 6.87 6.03 1.60
C ALA A 174 7.32 6.16 0.14
N HIS A 175 6.99 5.21 -0.74
CA HIS A 175 7.29 5.30 -2.16
C HIS A 175 6.34 6.24 -2.93
N SER A 176 5.09 6.42 -2.48
CA SER A 176 4.18 7.43 -3.05
C SER A 176 4.46 8.84 -2.54
N PHE A 177 5.18 8.98 -1.42
CA PHE A 177 5.66 10.26 -0.89
C PHE A 177 7.09 10.60 -1.29
N ARG A 178 7.73 9.84 -2.20
CA ARG A 178 8.88 10.34 -2.95
C ARG A 178 8.39 11.38 -3.97
N TYR A 179 7.91 12.49 -3.44
CA TYR A 179 7.96 13.78 -4.11
C TYR A 179 9.46 14.09 -4.21
N GLU A 180 10.06 13.78 -5.35
CA GLU A 180 11.29 14.45 -5.73
C GLU A 180 10.95 15.96 -5.84
N ASP A 181 11.67 16.75 -5.04
CA ASP A 181 11.83 18.20 -5.14
C ASP A 181 10.60 19.11 -5.00
N VAL A 182 9.90 19.06 -3.86
CA VAL A 182 9.36 20.32 -3.32
C VAL A 182 10.45 20.94 -2.47
N LYS A 183 11.22 21.87 -3.07
CA LYS A 183 12.07 22.78 -2.30
C LYS A 183 11.18 23.37 -1.20
N ALA A 184 11.48 23.04 0.05
CA ALA A 184 10.88 23.71 1.18
C ALA A 184 11.16 25.21 0.99
N PHE A 185 10.12 25.97 0.64
CA PHE A 185 10.19 27.42 0.78
C PHE A 185 10.34 27.66 2.27
N GLY A 186 11.58 27.90 2.71
CA GLY A 186 11.86 28.40 4.03
C GLY A 186 11.09 29.71 4.18
N TYR A 187 9.99 29.67 4.92
CA TYR A 187 9.36 30.88 5.41
C TYR A 187 10.32 31.46 6.44
N ASP A 188 11.21 32.32 5.95
CA ASP A 188 12.10 33.11 6.79
C ASP A 188 11.21 34.05 7.60
N HIS A 189 11.15 33.83 8.92
CA HIS A 189 10.41 34.69 9.82
C HIS A 189 11.19 36.00 9.93
N ARG A 190 11.04 36.88 8.94
CA ARG A 190 11.46 38.26 9.08
C ARG A 190 10.53 38.91 10.09
N SER A 191 11.01 39.00 11.33
CA SER A 191 10.54 39.99 12.28
C SER A 191 10.62 41.35 11.58
N ASN A 192 9.49 42.02 11.42
CA ASN A 192 9.47 43.37 10.86
C ASN A 192 10.20 44.32 11.85
N PRO A 193 11.01 45.28 11.37
CA PRO A 193 11.59 46.32 12.23
C PRO A 193 10.53 47.20 12.89
#